data_AF-A0AAE9WFA3-F1
#
_entry.id   AF-A0AAE9WFA3-F1
#
_cell.length_a   1.000
_cell.length_b   1.000
_cell.length_c   1.000
_cell.angle_alpha   90.00
_cell.angle_beta   90.00
_cell.angle_gamma   90.00
#
_symmetry.space_group_name_H-M   'P 1'
#
loop_
_entity.id
_entity.type
_entity.pdbx_description
1 polymer ?
#
loop_
_entity_poly.entity_id
_entity_poly.type
_entity_poly.pdbx_seq_one_letter_code
_entity_poly.pdbx_strand_id
1 'polypeptide(L)'
;MLNPKLILCGSIFIILLFLQLILPFPFSIPLTKSSSSPLAAQSHPSSTSYEAKLPSKDAVEEKDFQVFLENPVMVFSRPGCLYSQAAKSMLTDILNMEPAPFIVEVTDFTHSTELRSWLSSISGVYTLPNIFFGGHSIGGYEDLQLLYREHQIQGELDRWTHNQVKIIPIQEA
;
A
#
# COMPACT_ATOMS: atom_id res chain seq x y z
N MET A 1 -56.14 6.54 15.54
CA MET A 1 -55.94 6.38 14.09
C MET A 1 -54.51 5.91 13.87
N LEU A 2 -54.30 4.63 13.55
CA LEU A 2 -52.97 4.02 13.46
C LEU A 2 -52.35 4.34 12.09
N ASN A 3 -51.07 4.76 12.07
CA ASN A 3 -50.41 5.25 10.86
C ASN A 3 -50.12 4.10 9.88
N PRO A 4 -50.68 4.11 8.65
CA PRO A 4 -50.56 3.00 7.71
C PRO A 4 -49.12 2.75 7.24
N LYS A 5 -48.22 3.73 7.35
CA LYS A 5 -46.79 3.57 7.02
C LYS A 5 -46.03 2.75 8.07
N LEU A 6 -46.48 2.76 9.32
CA LEU A 6 -45.83 2.00 10.41
C LEU A 6 -46.14 0.50 10.34
N ILE A 7 -47.33 0.14 9.85
CA ILE A 7 -47.79 -1.26 9.72
C ILE A 7 -47.09 -1.96 8.55
N LEU A 8 -46.83 -1.24 7.46
CA LEU A 8 -46.15 -1.81 6.30
C LEU A 8 -44.67 -2.11 6.57
N CYS A 9 -44.01 -1.27 7.38
CA CYS A 9 -42.58 -1.43 7.71
C CYS A 9 -42.35 -2.55 8.74
N GLY A 10 -43.23 -2.70 9.74
CA GLY A 10 -43.14 -3.79 10.73
C GLY A 10 -43.33 -5.17 10.12
N SER A 11 -44.21 -5.29 9.13
CA SER A 11 -44.47 -6.55 8.41
C SER A 11 -43.25 -7.04 7.63
N ILE A 12 -42.51 -6.13 6.98
CA ILE A 12 -41.32 -6.46 6.18
C ILE A 12 -40.16 -6.88 7.08
N PHE A 13 -39.99 -6.25 8.25
CA PHE A 13 -38.93 -6.58 9.19
C PHE A 13 -39.12 -7.96 9.83
N ILE A 14 -40.37 -8.33 10.15
CA ILE A 14 -40.70 -9.66 10.70
C ILE A 14 -40.47 -10.77 9.65
N ILE A 15 -40.76 -10.52 8.37
CA ILE A 15 -40.52 -11.49 7.28
C ILE A 15 -39.01 -11.69 7.04
N LEU A 16 -38.21 -10.62 7.08
CA LEU A 16 -36.75 -10.71 6.91
C LEU A 16 -36.06 -11.41 8.10
N LEU A 17 -36.54 -11.19 9.33
CA LEU A 17 -36.03 -11.86 10.52
C LEU A 17 -36.33 -13.38 10.52
N PHE A 18 -37.46 -13.78 9.95
CA PHE A 18 -37.84 -15.20 9.82
C PHE A 18 -37.07 -15.94 8.72
N LEU A 19 -36.60 -15.23 7.67
CA LEU A 19 -35.87 -15.85 6.56
C LEU A 19 -34.42 -16.26 6.94
N GLN A 20 -33.85 -15.67 7.99
CA GLN A 20 -32.52 -16.02 8.51
C GLN A 20 -32.54 -17.26 9.42
N LEU A 21 -33.72 -17.79 9.79
CA LEU A 21 -33.85 -18.89 10.75
C LEU A 21 -33.98 -20.28 10.10
N ILE A 22 -33.95 -20.39 8.77
CA ILE A 22 -34.28 -21.64 8.03
C ILE A 22 -33.15 -22.12 7.10
N LEU A 23 -31.94 -21.54 7.13
CA LEU A 23 -30.80 -22.11 6.40
C LEU A 23 -29.80 -22.79 7.36
N PRO A 24 -29.89 -24.13 7.53
CA PRO A 24 -28.83 -24.87 8.17
C PRO A 24 -27.71 -25.04 7.14
N PHE A 25 -26.56 -24.41 7.36
CA PHE A 25 -25.32 -24.81 6.70
C PHE A 25 -24.45 -25.59 7.67
N PRO A 26 -24.56 -26.93 7.71
CA PRO A 26 -23.52 -27.77 8.24
C PRO A 26 -22.56 -28.08 7.10
N PHE A 27 -21.34 -27.55 7.15
CA PHE A 27 -20.27 -28.08 6.32
C PHE A 27 -19.02 -28.32 7.17
N SER A 28 -18.97 -29.53 7.71
CA SER A 28 -17.77 -30.11 8.29
C SER A 28 -16.79 -30.48 7.18
N ILE A 29 -15.57 -29.97 7.24
CA ILE A 29 -14.46 -30.38 6.37
C ILE A 29 -13.65 -31.50 7.09
N PRO A 30 -13.17 -32.54 6.38
CA PRO A 30 -12.46 -33.65 6.98
C PRO A 30 -11.00 -33.30 7.27
N LEU A 31 -10.53 -33.76 8.44
CA LEU A 31 -9.14 -33.73 8.86
C LEU A 31 -8.39 -34.90 8.19
N THR A 32 -7.52 -34.61 7.23
CA THR A 32 -6.49 -35.56 6.77
C THR A 32 -5.10 -35.07 7.21
N LYS A 33 -4.36 -36.00 7.78
CA LYS A 33 -3.01 -35.86 8.35
C LYS A 33 -2.02 -36.48 7.38
N SER A 34 -0.96 -35.77 7.00
CA SER A 34 0.34 -36.27 6.49
C SER A 34 1.05 -35.12 5.78
N SER A 35 2.02 -34.45 6.39
CA SER A 35 3.46 -34.79 6.41
C SER A 35 4.24 -34.35 5.16
N SER A 36 5.43 -33.79 5.44
CA SER A 36 6.53 -33.38 4.54
C SER A 36 6.43 -32.05 3.78
N SER A 37 7.27 -31.10 4.20
CA SER A 37 7.75 -29.94 3.43
C SER A 37 8.41 -30.38 2.11
N PRO A 38 8.48 -29.52 1.08
CA PRO A 38 9.60 -28.57 1.04
C PRO A 38 9.22 -27.16 0.56
N LEU A 39 9.89 -26.17 1.15
CA LEU A 39 10.44 -24.97 0.51
C LEU A 39 9.89 -24.64 -0.90
N ALA A 40 8.69 -24.04 -0.97
CA ALA A 40 8.20 -23.39 -2.17
C ALA A 40 8.47 -21.89 -2.03
N ALA A 41 9.53 -21.43 -2.69
CA ALA A 41 9.72 -20.03 -3.03
C ALA A 41 8.46 -19.55 -3.76
N GLN A 42 7.65 -18.74 -3.09
CA GLN A 42 6.50 -18.11 -3.72
C GLN A 42 7.03 -16.98 -4.60
N SER A 43 7.04 -17.28 -5.89
CA SER A 43 7.15 -16.33 -6.98
C SER A 43 6.05 -15.27 -6.82
N HIS A 44 6.42 -14.13 -6.24
CA HIS A 44 5.70 -12.89 -6.52
C HIS A 44 5.75 -12.65 -8.03
N PRO A 45 4.64 -12.15 -8.62
CA PRO A 45 4.54 -11.95 -10.06
C PRO A 45 5.70 -11.09 -10.51
N SER A 46 6.46 -11.70 -11.42
CA SER A 46 7.44 -11.14 -12.32
C SER A 46 7.80 -9.68 -12.05
N SER A 47 9.03 -9.49 -11.57
CA SER A 47 9.88 -8.39 -11.97
C SER A 47 9.83 -8.25 -13.49
N THR A 48 8.79 -7.59 -14.01
CA THR A 48 8.89 -6.89 -15.27
C THR A 48 10.00 -5.91 -15.00
N SER A 49 11.14 -6.13 -15.66
CA SER A 49 12.19 -5.12 -15.84
C SER A 49 11.55 -3.97 -16.60
N TYR A 50 10.70 -3.19 -15.93
CA TYR A 50 10.46 -1.83 -16.30
C TYR A 50 11.78 -1.17 -15.99
N GLU A 51 12.53 -0.85 -17.04
CA GLU A 51 13.62 0.09 -16.93
C GLU A 51 12.92 1.42 -16.67
N ALA A 52 12.61 1.70 -15.40
CA ALA A 52 12.17 3.03 -15.01
C ALA A 52 13.22 3.95 -15.59
N LYS A 53 12.81 4.77 -16.55
CA LYS A 53 13.65 5.81 -17.11
C LYS A 53 13.80 6.85 -16.01
N LEU A 54 14.64 6.49 -15.04
CA LEU A 54 14.98 7.29 -13.90
C LEU A 54 15.59 8.58 -14.46
N PRO A 55 15.31 9.69 -13.80
CA PRO A 55 15.61 10.98 -14.36
C PRO A 55 17.12 11.16 -14.51
N SER A 56 17.52 11.71 -15.66
CA SER A 56 18.93 11.84 -16.03
C SER A 56 19.62 12.93 -15.20
N LYS A 57 20.96 12.92 -15.18
CA LYS A 57 21.85 13.84 -14.45
C LYS A 57 21.45 15.32 -14.40
N ASP A 58 20.80 15.82 -15.44
CA ASP A 58 20.43 17.22 -15.62
C ASP A 58 18.98 17.53 -15.20
N ALA A 59 18.38 16.67 -14.37
CA ALA A 59 16.96 16.69 -14.03
C ALA A 59 16.47 17.99 -13.37
N VAL A 60 16.07 18.91 -14.24
CA VAL A 60 15.34 20.14 -13.99
C VAL A 60 14.09 20.21 -14.91
N GLU A 61 13.85 19.18 -15.73
CA GLU A 61 12.74 19.15 -16.69
C GLU A 61 11.50 18.40 -16.16
N GLU A 62 10.32 18.89 -16.51
CA GLU A 62 9.00 18.39 -16.09
C GLU A 62 8.81 16.87 -16.32
N LYS A 63 9.41 16.33 -17.39
CA LYS A 63 9.32 14.91 -17.77
C LYS A 63 9.90 13.95 -16.72
N ASP A 64 10.83 14.42 -15.90
CA ASP A 64 11.54 13.61 -14.89
C ASP A 64 10.67 13.36 -13.64
N PHE A 65 9.63 14.18 -13.46
CA PHE A 65 8.64 14.01 -12.40
C PHE A 65 7.41 13.23 -12.85
N GLN A 66 7.29 12.90 -14.13
CA GLN A 66 6.16 12.13 -14.68
C GLN A 66 5.98 10.79 -13.96
N VAL A 67 7.07 10.16 -13.53
CA VAL A 67 7.03 8.90 -12.79
C VAL A 67 6.23 9.01 -11.48
N PHE A 68 6.20 10.18 -10.84
CA PHE A 68 5.42 10.42 -9.63
C PHE A 68 3.93 10.67 -9.91
N LEU A 69 3.58 11.11 -11.12
CA LEU A 69 2.19 11.24 -11.54
C LEU A 69 1.56 9.87 -11.78
N GLU A 70 2.33 8.92 -12.31
CA GLU A 70 1.89 7.55 -12.55
C GLU A 70 1.92 6.69 -11.28
N ASN A 71 2.77 7.05 -10.31
CA ASN A 71 2.99 6.30 -9.08
C ASN A 71 2.82 7.24 -7.88
N PRO A 72 1.60 7.39 -7.34
CA PRO A 72 1.32 8.37 -6.29
C PRO A 72 1.99 8.04 -4.95
N VAL A 73 2.39 6.78 -4.73
CA VAL A 73 3.29 6.38 -3.64
C VAL A 73 4.50 5.68 -4.23
N MET A 74 5.68 6.22 -4.00
CA MET A 74 6.94 5.65 -4.48
C MET A 74 7.91 5.44 -3.33
N VAL A 75 8.59 4.29 -3.33
CA VAL A 75 9.55 3.88 -2.30
C VAL A 75 10.86 3.51 -2.97
N PHE A 76 11.89 4.33 -2.77
CA PHE A 76 13.26 3.94 -3.07
C PHE A 76 13.77 3.13 -1.88
N SER A 77 14.00 1.83 -2.10
CA SER A 77 14.35 0.82 -1.09
C SER A 77 15.79 0.36 -1.29
N ARG A 78 16.43 -0.16 -0.23
CA ARG A 78 17.70 -0.90 -0.34
C ARG A 78 17.49 -2.37 0.04
N PRO A 79 17.88 -3.33 -0.81
CA PRO A 79 17.85 -4.74 -0.44
C PRO A 79 18.68 -5.02 0.81
N GLY A 80 18.16 -5.88 1.70
CA GLY A 80 18.82 -6.24 2.97
C GLY A 80 18.83 -5.15 4.04
N CYS A 81 18.29 -3.96 3.80
CA CYS A 81 18.15 -2.91 4.81
C CYS A 81 16.89 -3.11 5.65
N LEU A 82 17.03 -3.20 6.99
CA LEU A 82 15.91 -3.39 7.92
C LEU A 82 14.89 -2.25 7.84
N TYR A 83 15.33 -0.99 7.75
CA TYR A 83 14.44 0.17 7.61
C TYR A 83 13.64 0.12 6.30
N SER A 84 14.26 -0.32 5.19
CA SER A 84 13.57 -0.44 3.91
C SER A 84 12.55 -1.58 3.93
N GLN A 85 12.88 -2.71 4.56
CA GLN A 85 11.94 -3.82 4.74
C GLN A 85 10.73 -3.40 5.59
N ALA A 86 10.98 -2.72 6.72
CA ALA A 86 9.94 -2.25 7.61
C ALA A 86 9.02 -1.22 6.94
N ALA A 87 9.57 -0.28 6.17
CA ALA A 87 8.79 0.67 5.39
C ALA A 87 7.89 -0.03 4.36
N LYS A 88 8.44 -1.01 3.61
CA LYS A 88 7.66 -1.78 2.64
C LYS A 88 6.51 -2.51 3.30
N SER A 89 6.78 -3.31 4.34
CA SER A 89 5.73 -4.03 5.08
C SER A 89 4.69 -3.09 5.68
N MET A 90 5.09 -1.92 6.17
CA MET A 90 4.14 -0.96 6.70
C MET A 90 3.21 -0.42 5.61
N LEU A 91 3.74 -0.07 4.43
CA LEU A 91 2.95 0.46 3.33
C LEU A 91 2.07 -0.61 2.64
N THR A 92 2.54 -1.85 2.55
CA THR A 92 1.82 -2.94 1.86
C THR A 92 0.91 -3.73 2.80
N ASP A 93 1.39 -4.09 3.99
CA ASP A 93 0.75 -5.10 4.84
C ASP A 93 -0.07 -4.47 5.96
N ILE A 94 0.33 -3.30 6.46
CA ILE A 94 -0.38 -2.59 7.54
C ILE A 94 -1.37 -1.57 6.96
N LEU A 95 -0.88 -0.73 6.05
CA LEU A 95 -1.67 0.34 5.45
C LEU A 95 -2.48 -0.11 4.24
N ASN A 96 -2.10 -1.21 3.59
CA ASN A 96 -2.83 -1.84 2.49
C ASN A 96 -3.42 -0.81 1.50
N MET A 97 -2.53 -0.10 0.82
CA MET A 97 -2.90 1.07 0.00
C MET A 97 -3.41 0.67 -1.39
N GLU A 98 -4.37 1.44 -1.91
CA GLU A 98 -4.82 1.39 -3.30
C GLU A 98 -4.71 2.79 -3.93
N PRO A 99 -3.95 2.95 -5.04
CA PRO A 99 -3.10 1.95 -5.68
C PRO A 99 -1.91 1.52 -4.80
N ALA A 100 -1.37 0.33 -5.08
CA ALA A 100 -0.23 -0.21 -4.33
C ALA A 100 1.03 0.66 -4.50
N PRO A 101 1.89 0.77 -3.49
CA PRO A 101 3.15 1.50 -3.58
C PRO A 101 4.07 0.95 -4.67
N PHE A 102 4.69 1.85 -5.43
CA PHE A 102 5.70 1.50 -6.40
C PHE A 102 7.09 1.44 -5.75
N ILE A 103 7.70 0.26 -5.78
CA ILE A 103 8.96 0.00 -5.07
C ILE A 103 10.10 -0.10 -6.07
N VAL A 104 11.10 0.75 -5.89
CA VAL A 104 12.36 0.76 -6.66
C VAL A 104 13.48 0.26 -5.75
N GLU A 105 14.02 -0.92 -6.03
CA GLU A 105 15.18 -1.45 -5.31
C GLU A 105 16.47 -0.82 -5.85
N VAL A 106 17.13 -0.04 -4.99
CA VAL A 106 18.38 0.63 -5.25
C VAL A 106 19.54 -0.24 -4.75
N THR A 107 20.27 -0.85 -5.69
CA THR A 107 21.52 -1.56 -5.42
C THR A 107 22.73 -0.77 -5.93
N ASP A 108 23.87 -0.97 -5.28
CA ASP A 108 25.13 -0.30 -5.62
C ASP A 108 25.67 -0.70 -7.01
N PHE A 109 25.25 -1.85 -7.53
CA PHE A 109 25.67 -2.36 -8.84
C PHE A 109 24.74 -1.95 -9.99
N THR A 110 23.45 -1.77 -9.71
CA THR A 110 22.44 -1.44 -10.73
C THR A 110 22.16 0.05 -10.86
N HIS A 111 22.55 0.89 -9.89
CA HIS A 111 22.22 2.32 -9.91
C HIS A 111 23.44 3.21 -9.70
N SER A 112 23.48 4.27 -10.50
CA SER A 112 24.54 5.27 -10.52
C SER A 112 24.49 6.17 -9.27
N THR A 113 25.64 6.72 -8.87
CA THR A 113 25.76 7.86 -7.94
C THR A 113 24.76 8.98 -8.27
N GLU A 114 24.40 9.09 -9.55
CA GLU A 114 23.45 10.03 -10.12
C GLU A 114 22.05 9.90 -9.55
N LEU A 115 21.48 8.67 -9.48
CA LEU A 115 20.14 8.46 -8.91
C LEU A 115 20.11 8.92 -7.45
N ARG A 116 21.10 8.54 -6.65
CA ARG A 116 21.16 8.91 -5.23
C ARG A 116 21.35 10.42 -5.05
N SER A 117 22.17 11.03 -5.91
CA SER A 117 22.37 12.49 -5.92
C SER A 117 21.07 13.22 -6.27
N TRP A 118 20.35 12.75 -7.27
CA TRP A 118 19.07 13.31 -7.68
C TRP A 118 18.01 13.14 -6.60
N LEU A 119 17.86 11.95 -6.03
CA LEU A 119 16.96 11.70 -4.91
C LEU A 119 17.24 12.67 -3.77
N SER A 120 18.51 12.80 -3.38
CA SER A 120 18.91 13.73 -2.33
C SER A 120 18.65 15.19 -2.71
N SER A 121 18.77 15.59 -3.97
CA SER A 121 18.53 16.98 -4.38
C SER A 121 17.05 17.34 -4.31
N ILE A 122 16.16 16.38 -4.59
CA ILE A 122 14.70 16.62 -4.56
C ILE A 122 14.07 16.38 -3.18
N SER A 123 14.66 15.53 -2.33
CA SER A 123 14.12 15.22 -0.99
C SER A 123 14.89 15.85 0.16
N GLY A 124 16.16 16.21 -0.02
CA GLY A 124 17.08 16.49 1.09
C GLY A 124 17.49 15.26 1.91
N VAL A 125 17.08 14.05 1.50
CA VAL A 125 17.31 12.78 2.22
C VAL A 125 18.38 11.96 1.51
N TYR A 126 19.44 11.61 2.23
CA TYR A 126 20.59 10.85 1.70
C TYR A 126 20.49 9.33 1.95
N THR A 127 19.56 8.92 2.81
CA THR A 127 19.39 7.54 3.27
C THR A 127 18.27 6.82 2.52
N LEU A 128 18.29 5.49 2.57
CA LEU A 128 17.18 4.64 2.15
C LEU A 128 16.56 3.98 3.38
N PRO A 129 15.23 3.79 3.44
CA PRO A 129 14.28 4.13 2.39
C PRO A 129 14.09 5.64 2.23
N ASN A 130 13.76 6.07 1.01
CA ASN A 130 13.33 7.44 0.70
C ASN A 130 11.95 7.33 0.04
N ILE A 131 10.94 7.90 0.69
CA ILE A 131 9.52 7.67 0.41
C ILE A 131 8.89 8.96 -0.10
N PHE A 132 8.10 8.84 -1.16
CA PHE A 132 7.42 9.97 -1.80
C PHE A 132 5.93 9.73 -1.91
N PHE A 133 5.14 10.76 -1.61
CA PHE A 133 3.72 10.86 -1.93
C PHE A 133 3.53 11.95 -2.98
N GLY A 134 2.98 11.61 -4.15
CA GLY A 134 2.75 12.55 -5.25
C GLY A 134 3.99 13.38 -5.65
N GLY A 135 5.18 12.80 -5.53
CA GLY A 135 6.45 13.48 -5.81
C GLY A 135 7.00 14.36 -4.68
N HIS A 136 6.27 14.50 -3.57
CA HIS A 136 6.79 15.11 -2.34
C HIS A 136 7.43 14.06 -1.44
N SER A 137 8.67 14.29 -1.02
CA SER A 137 9.32 13.38 -0.07
C SER A 137 8.73 13.54 1.32
N ILE A 138 8.33 12.44 1.92
CA ILE A 138 7.94 12.40 3.34
C ILE A 138 9.09 11.99 4.26
N GLY A 139 10.29 11.74 3.70
CA GLY A 139 11.43 11.24 4.47
C GLY A 139 11.63 9.73 4.37
N GLY A 140 12.09 9.14 5.47
CA GLY A 140 12.39 7.72 5.60
C GLY A 140 11.34 6.94 6.40
N TYR A 141 11.75 5.79 6.94
CA TYR A 141 10.87 4.93 7.72
C TYR A 141 10.41 5.57 9.05
N GLU A 142 11.29 6.34 9.69
CA GLU A 142 10.97 7.01 10.96
C GLU A 142 9.89 8.06 10.77
N ASP A 143 9.97 8.84 9.70
CA ASP A 143 8.95 9.83 9.33
C ASP A 143 7.62 9.16 8.99
N LEU A 144 7.64 8.06 8.22
CA LEU A 144 6.44 7.27 7.95
C LEU A 144 5.80 6.74 9.24
N GLN A 145 6.61 6.21 10.17
CA GLN A 145 6.12 5.75 11.47
C GLN A 145 5.53 6.89 12.30
N LEU A 146 6.15 8.07 12.27
CA LEU A 146 5.65 9.24 12.98
C LEU A 146 4.26 9.62 12.46
N LEU A 147 4.11 9.80 11.14
CA LEU A 147 2.83 10.12 10.51
C LEU A 147 1.76 9.09 10.85
N TYR A 148 2.11 7.80 10.92
CA TYR A 148 1.16 6.75 11.26
C TYR A 148 0.69 6.85 12.71
N ARG A 149 1.64 6.97 13.65
CA ARG A 149 1.34 7.06 15.08
C ARG A 149 0.54 8.32 15.43
N GLU A 150 0.76 9.39 14.69
CA GLU A 150 0.01 10.65 14.86
C GLU A 150 -1.31 10.68 14.08
N HIS A 151 -1.70 9.59 13.41
CA HIS A 151 -2.89 9.50 12.58
C HIS A 151 -2.95 10.56 11.44
N GLN A 152 -1.77 10.98 10.95
CA GLN A 152 -1.61 12.00 9.92
C GLN A 152 -1.42 11.44 8.51
N ILE A 153 -1.13 10.13 8.36
CA ILE A 153 -0.83 9.53 7.04
C ILE A 153 -1.90 9.84 6.00
N GLN A 154 -3.19 9.65 6.30
CA GLN A 154 -4.24 9.88 5.31
C GLN A 154 -4.27 11.35 4.87
N GLY A 155 -4.06 12.28 5.80
CA GLY A 155 -4.02 13.72 5.50
C GLY A 155 -2.83 14.09 4.59
N GLU A 156 -1.66 13.49 4.78
CA GLU A 156 -0.52 13.69 3.88
C GLU A 156 -0.74 13.03 2.52
N LEU A 157 -1.31 11.82 2.48
CA LEU A 157 -1.68 11.17 1.22
C LEU A 157 -2.67 12.04 0.44
N ASP A 158 -3.74 12.52 1.07
CA ASP A 158 -4.75 13.35 0.41
C ASP A 158 -4.13 14.65 -0.13
N ARG A 159 -3.27 15.28 0.67
CA ARG A 159 -2.58 16.53 0.31
C ARG A 159 -1.70 16.36 -0.92
N TRP A 160 -0.84 15.35 -0.94
CA TRP A 160 0.19 15.24 -1.98
C TRP A 160 -0.23 14.40 -3.17
N THR A 161 -1.08 13.40 -2.94
CA THR A 161 -1.58 12.53 -4.02
C THR A 161 -2.90 13.03 -4.62
N HIS A 162 -3.46 14.14 -4.12
CA HIS A 162 -4.75 14.67 -4.56
C HIS A 162 -5.89 13.64 -4.43
N ASN A 163 -5.93 12.94 -3.28
CA ASN A 163 -6.91 11.89 -2.96
C ASN A 163 -6.89 10.65 -3.89
N GLN A 164 -5.77 10.42 -4.59
CA GLN A 164 -5.63 9.26 -5.47
C GLN A 164 -5.38 7.95 -4.70
N VAL A 165 -4.96 8.04 -3.43
CA VAL A 165 -4.58 6.89 -2.62
C VAL A 165 -5.53 6.71 -1.43
N LYS A 166 -5.99 5.48 -1.24
CA LYS A 166 -6.82 5.08 -0.10
C LYS A 166 -6.12 3.99 0.70
N ILE A 167 -6.20 4.08 2.01
CA ILE A 167 -5.83 3.01 2.94
C ILE A 167 -7.03 2.09 3.08
N ILE A 168 -6.86 0.82 2.74
CA ILE A 168 -7.93 -0.18 2.86
C ILE A 168 -7.87 -0.79 4.26
N PRO A 169 -8.91 -0.63 5.10
CA PRO A 169 -8.96 -1.29 6.40
C PRO A 169 -8.86 -2.80 6.23
N ILE A 170 -7.90 -3.42 6.90
CA ILE A 170 -7.81 -4.87 6.97
C ILE A 170 -8.97 -5.32 7.87
N GLN A 171 -9.95 -5.98 7.28
CA GLN A 171 -11.06 -6.56 8.03
C GLN A 171 -10.48 -7.67 8.91
N GLU A 172 -10.56 -7.49 10.23
CA GLU A 172 -10.27 -8.56 11.18
C GLU A 172 -11.25 -9.71 10.90
N ALA A 173 -10.70 -10.87 10.52
CA ALA A 173 -11.45 -12.10 10.22
C ALA A 173 -11.80 -12.87 11.50
#